data_AF-A0A6C0B993-F1
#
_entry.id   AF-A0A6C0B993-F1
#
_cell.length_a   1.000
_cell.length_b   1.000
_cell.length_c   1.000
_cell.angle_alpha   90.00
_cell.angle_beta   90.00
_cell.angle_gamma   90.00
#
_symmetry.space_group_name_H-M   'P 1'
#
loop_
_entity.id
_entity.type
_entity.pdbx_description
1 polymer ?
#
loop_
_entity_poly.entity_id
_entity_poly.type
_entity_poly.pdbx_seq_one_letter_code
_entity_poly.pdbx_strand_id
1 'polypeptide(L)'
;MSTPISELPYNTATNTVSATTELPARDIPRETVNHTTDAQVTANYVPPKQPEYIEQQPVHYHQPTQSKIDKLFEEFKLPILLSVLYFIFQMPTVQSFIIRVFPSVAHSGELTTLGVVVKSIMFGLAYHVSMFMMDYLNQP
;
A
#
# COMPACT_ATOMS: atom_id res chain seq x y z
N MET A 1 30.58 41.63 -58.08
CA MET A 1 30.92 40.33 -58.68
C MET A 1 31.84 39.64 -57.69
N SER A 2 31.28 38.76 -56.87
CA SER A 2 31.96 38.09 -55.77
C SER A 2 32.59 36.81 -56.29
N THR A 3 33.86 36.55 -56.00
CA THR A 3 34.30 35.16 -55.80
C THR A 3 35.33 35.06 -54.68
N PRO A 4 35.28 33.96 -53.90
CA PRO A 4 35.87 33.82 -52.57
C PRO A 4 37.08 32.87 -52.58
N ILE A 5 37.96 32.91 -51.57
CA ILE A 5 38.85 31.78 -51.25
C ILE A 5 38.99 31.60 -49.74
N SER A 6 38.64 30.38 -49.33
CA SER A 6 38.88 29.65 -48.09
C SER A 6 40.36 29.43 -47.75
N GLU A 7 40.72 29.35 -46.46
CA GLU A 7 41.51 28.24 -45.85
C GLU A 7 42.02 28.58 -44.43
N LEU A 8 41.99 27.57 -43.54
CA LEU A 8 42.47 27.56 -42.15
C LEU A 8 43.98 27.17 -42.10
N PRO A 9 44.59 26.98 -40.90
CA PRO A 9 45.66 27.81 -40.34
C PRO A 9 47.09 27.24 -40.59
N TYR A 10 48.12 28.11 -40.58
CA TYR A 10 49.51 27.65 -40.52
C TYR A 10 50.17 28.08 -39.19
N ASN A 11 50.47 27.04 -38.41
CA ASN A 11 51.37 26.91 -37.27
C ASN A 11 52.63 27.79 -37.26
N THR A 12 53.10 28.13 -36.05
CA THR A 12 54.45 27.74 -35.62
C THR A 12 54.54 27.81 -34.10
N ALA A 13 54.51 26.63 -33.47
CA ALA A 13 54.97 26.45 -32.10
C ALA A 13 56.49 26.31 -32.14
N THR A 14 57.22 27.28 -31.59
CA THR A 14 58.66 27.14 -31.31
C THR A 14 58.85 26.90 -29.81
N ASN A 15 58.66 25.64 -29.41
CA ASN A 15 59.08 25.15 -28.10
C ASN A 15 60.61 25.11 -28.06
N THR A 16 61.22 26.10 -27.40
CA THR A 16 62.62 26.03 -26.97
C THR A 16 62.66 25.45 -25.57
N VAL A 17 63.33 24.31 -25.45
CA VAL A 17 63.50 23.54 -24.23
C VAL A 17 64.55 24.21 -23.36
N SER A 18 64.16 24.78 -22.23
CA SER A 18 65.06 25.06 -21.11
C SER A 18 64.24 24.98 -19.83
N ALA A 19 64.43 23.86 -19.15
CA ALA A 19 63.76 23.51 -17.91
C ALA A 19 64.48 24.19 -16.74
N THR A 20 64.02 25.38 -16.34
CA THR A 20 64.18 25.89 -14.97
C THR A 20 62.99 26.79 -14.66
N THR A 21 62.16 26.28 -13.77
CA THR A 21 60.95 26.83 -13.18
C THR A 21 61.19 28.19 -12.54
N GLU A 22 60.51 29.25 -13.00
CA GLU A 22 60.06 30.39 -12.19
C GLU A 22 59.31 31.39 -13.08
N LEU A 23 57.97 31.36 -13.00
CA LEU A 23 57.12 32.35 -13.67
C LEU A 23 56.82 33.50 -12.70
N PRO A 24 56.90 34.77 -13.15
CA PRO A 24 56.74 35.94 -12.31
C PRO A 24 55.29 36.11 -11.82
N ALA A 25 55.14 36.37 -10.52
CA ALA A 25 53.86 36.71 -9.89
C ALA A 25 53.36 38.06 -10.44
N ARG A 26 52.28 38.03 -11.23
CA ARG A 26 51.64 39.20 -11.82
C ARG A 26 50.18 39.25 -11.37
N ASP A 27 49.88 40.20 -10.50
CA ASP A 27 48.57 40.69 -10.05
C ASP A 27 47.54 39.65 -9.58
N ILE A 28 47.19 39.73 -8.29
CA ILE A 28 45.98 39.15 -7.70
C ILE A 28 44.90 40.24 -7.57
N PRO A 29 43.84 40.22 -8.39
CA PRO A 29 42.64 41.00 -8.14
C PRO A 29 41.95 40.49 -6.87
N ARG A 30 41.59 41.44 -5.99
CA ARG A 30 40.78 41.24 -4.79
C ARG A 30 39.44 40.61 -5.17
N GLU A 31 39.28 39.32 -4.88
CA GLU A 31 37.98 38.81 -4.47
C GLU A 31 38.02 38.56 -2.97
N THR A 32 37.32 39.41 -2.22
CA THR A 32 36.97 39.14 -0.84
C THR A 32 36.05 37.93 -0.85
N VAL A 33 36.65 36.77 -0.60
CA VAL A 33 35.93 35.57 -0.21
C VAL A 33 35.26 35.91 1.13
N ASN A 34 34.04 36.44 1.08
CA ASN A 34 33.14 36.47 2.23
C ASN A 34 32.60 35.05 2.45
N HIS A 35 33.48 34.09 2.74
CA HIS A 35 33.13 32.80 3.30
C HIS A 35 33.54 32.77 4.77
N THR A 36 32.83 33.57 5.56
CA THR A 36 32.62 33.25 6.97
C THR A 36 31.16 33.58 7.31
N THR A 37 30.27 32.68 6.88
CA THR A 37 28.98 32.51 7.54
C THR A 37 28.95 31.08 8.03
N ASP A 38 28.99 30.96 9.36
CA ASP A 38 28.89 29.73 10.14
C ASP A 38 27.68 28.88 9.70
N ALA A 39 27.82 27.56 9.78
CA ALA A 39 26.86 26.56 9.34
C ALA A 39 25.58 26.45 10.21
N GLN A 40 25.39 27.27 11.25
CA GLN A 40 24.29 27.10 12.22
C GLN A 40 23.62 28.41 12.71
N VAL A 41 23.21 29.32 11.81
CA VAL A 41 22.20 30.34 12.19
C VAL A 41 21.00 30.27 11.24
N THR A 42 19.92 29.63 11.71
CA THR A 42 18.62 29.60 11.05
C THR A 42 17.95 30.97 11.18
N ALA A 43 18.05 31.80 10.14
CA ALA A 43 17.11 32.91 9.95
C ALA A 43 15.78 32.32 9.48
N ASN A 44 14.71 32.68 10.17
CA ASN A 44 13.34 32.23 9.94
C ASN A 44 12.89 32.55 8.49
N TYR A 45 13.14 31.62 7.55
CA TYR A 45 12.76 31.75 6.16
C TYR A 45 11.35 31.19 5.97
N VAL A 46 10.36 32.09 5.86
CA VAL A 46 9.02 31.74 5.40
C VAL A 46 9.03 31.86 3.88
N PRO A 47 8.88 30.75 3.12
CA PRO A 47 8.85 30.80 1.67
C PRO A 47 7.69 31.70 1.20
N PRO A 48 7.87 32.55 0.18
CA PRO A 48 6.74 33.25 -0.41
C PRO A 48 5.73 32.22 -0.92
N LYS A 49 4.45 32.39 -0.56
CA LYS A 49 3.35 31.60 -1.09
C LYS A 49 3.36 31.71 -2.60
N GLN A 50 3.94 30.72 -3.27
CA GLN A 50 3.62 30.46 -4.67
C GLN A 50 2.13 30.13 -4.70
N PRO A 51 1.35 30.55 -5.71
CA PRO A 51 0.06 29.94 -5.95
C PRO A 51 0.36 28.46 -6.13
N GLU A 52 0.01 27.67 -5.12
CA GLU A 52 0.27 26.25 -5.07
C GLU A 52 -0.70 25.61 -6.06
N TYR A 53 -0.31 25.68 -7.33
CA TYR A 53 -0.81 24.78 -8.35
C TYR A 53 -0.20 23.42 -7.98
N ILE A 54 -0.77 22.77 -6.97
CA ILE A 54 -0.70 21.32 -6.92
C ILE A 54 -1.38 20.92 -8.22
N GLU A 55 -0.59 20.66 -9.26
CA GLU A 55 -0.99 19.69 -10.25
C GLU A 55 -1.38 18.48 -9.43
N GLN A 56 -2.69 18.30 -9.29
CA GLN A 56 -3.31 17.10 -8.81
C GLN A 56 -2.91 16.04 -9.83
N GLN A 57 -1.67 15.54 -9.76
CA GLN A 57 -1.40 14.21 -10.24
C GLN A 57 -2.43 13.38 -9.50
N PRO A 58 -3.41 12.77 -10.20
CA PRO A 58 -4.30 11.86 -9.53
C PRO A 58 -3.37 10.80 -9.00
N VAL A 59 -3.16 10.80 -7.67
CA VAL A 59 -2.58 9.68 -6.97
C VAL A 59 -3.48 8.55 -7.41
N HIS A 60 -3.01 7.75 -8.36
CA HIS A 60 -3.68 6.55 -8.77
C HIS A 60 -3.51 5.66 -7.55
N TYR A 61 -4.42 5.83 -6.60
CA TYR A 61 -4.73 4.82 -5.61
C TYR A 61 -4.91 3.59 -6.48
N HIS A 62 -3.90 2.72 -6.47
CA HIS A 62 -4.03 1.37 -6.95
C HIS A 62 -5.05 0.77 -5.98
N GLN A 63 -6.33 1.03 -6.21
CA GLN A 63 -7.38 0.23 -5.65
C GLN A 63 -7.00 -1.16 -6.09
N PRO A 64 -6.66 -2.06 -5.16
CA PRO A 64 -6.36 -3.43 -5.52
C PRO A 64 -7.54 -3.84 -6.38
N THR A 65 -7.27 -4.15 -7.65
CA THR A 65 -8.30 -4.58 -8.57
C THR A 65 -8.76 -5.91 -8.02
N GLN A 66 -9.74 -5.87 -7.11
CA GLN A 66 -10.39 -7.06 -6.58
C GLN A 66 -10.80 -7.83 -7.82
N SER A 67 -10.23 -9.02 -7.95
CA SER A 67 -10.47 -9.83 -9.11
C SER A 67 -11.97 -10.08 -9.20
N LYS A 68 -12.50 -10.27 -10.41
CA LYS A 68 -13.93 -10.62 -10.58
C LYS A 68 -14.30 -11.86 -9.76
N ILE A 69 -13.32 -12.73 -9.53
CA ILE A 69 -13.45 -13.94 -8.73
C ILE A 69 -13.62 -13.60 -7.25
N ASP A 70 -12.85 -12.66 -6.71
CA ASP A 70 -12.97 -12.20 -5.32
C ASP A 70 -14.35 -11.63 -5.04
N LYS A 71 -14.88 -10.78 -5.94
CA LYS A 71 -16.24 -10.23 -5.79
C LYS A 71 -17.32 -11.31 -5.81
N LEU A 72 -17.14 -12.33 -6.66
CA LEU A 72 -18.06 -13.45 -6.75
C LEU A 72 -18.03 -14.31 -5.48
N PHE A 73 -16.84 -14.53 -4.92
CA PHE A 73 -16.68 -15.18 -3.62
C PHE A 73 -17.35 -14.38 -2.51
N GLU A 74 -17.19 -13.05 -2.48
CA GLU A 74 -17.83 -12.19 -1.48
C GLU A 74 -19.36 -12.25 -1.53
N GLU A 75 -19.94 -12.41 -2.71
CA GLU A 75 -21.38 -12.55 -2.90
C GLU A 75 -21.88 -13.96 -2.51
N PHE A 76 -21.17 -15.01 -2.91
CA PHE A 76 -21.57 -16.40 -2.61
C PHE A 76 -21.12 -16.93 -1.25
N LYS A 77 -20.24 -16.25 -0.51
CA LYS A 77 -19.79 -16.71 0.80
C LYS A 77 -20.95 -16.97 1.74
N LEU A 78 -21.92 -16.05 1.75
CA LEU A 78 -23.11 -16.07 2.59
C LEU A 78 -23.99 -17.29 2.28
N PRO A 79 -24.47 -17.50 1.05
CA PRO A 79 -25.31 -18.64 0.72
C PRO A 79 -24.58 -19.98 0.87
N ILE A 80 -23.28 -20.06 0.55
CA ILE A 80 -22.49 -21.28 0.75
C ILE A 80 -22.37 -21.59 2.25
N LEU A 81 -22.03 -20.59 3.08
CA LEU A 81 -21.93 -20.75 4.52
C LEU A 81 -23.25 -21.23 5.11
N LEU A 82 -24.36 -20.58 4.74
CA LEU A 82 -25.69 -20.96 5.21
C LEU A 82 -26.04 -22.40 4.81
N SER A 83 -25.71 -22.80 3.58
CA SER A 83 -25.97 -24.14 3.06
C SER A 83 -25.19 -25.21 3.80
N VAL A 84 -23.89 -25.00 4.00
CA VAL A 84 -23.02 -25.93 4.74
C VAL A 84 -23.46 -26.03 6.20
N LEU A 85 -23.71 -24.89 6.84
CA LEU A 85 -24.16 -24.86 8.23
C LEU A 85 -25.52 -25.56 8.39
N TYR A 86 -26.46 -25.29 7.49
CA TYR A 86 -27.77 -25.94 7.50
C TYR A 86 -27.63 -27.45 7.33
N PHE A 87 -26.80 -27.88 6.38
CA PHE A 87 -26.53 -29.29 6.14
C PHE A 87 -25.95 -30.00 7.38
N ILE A 88 -24.98 -29.40 8.05
CA ILE A 88 -24.40 -29.94 9.29
C ILE A 88 -25.48 -30.06 10.36
N PHE A 89 -26.27 -29.02 10.60
CA PHE A 89 -27.35 -29.06 11.59
C PHE A 89 -28.46 -30.04 11.20
N GLN A 90 -28.70 -30.27 9.90
CA GLN A 90 -29.67 -31.25 9.42
C GLN A 90 -29.22 -32.69 9.66
N MET A 91 -27.92 -32.94 9.90
CA MET A 91 -27.43 -34.29 10.15
C MET A 91 -28.06 -34.91 11.42
N PRO A 92 -28.43 -36.20 11.38
CA PRO A 92 -28.98 -36.90 12.53
C PRO A 92 -28.01 -36.94 13.71
N THR A 93 -26.69 -36.90 13.46
CA THR A 93 -25.67 -36.82 14.51
C THR A 93 -25.84 -35.60 15.41
N VAL A 94 -26.18 -34.43 14.85
CA VAL A 94 -26.41 -33.21 15.62
C VAL A 94 -27.70 -33.35 16.43
N GLN A 95 -28.74 -33.97 15.87
CA GLN A 95 -29.97 -34.26 16.59
C GLN A 95 -29.70 -35.17 17.80
N SER A 96 -28.95 -36.26 17.63
CA SER A 96 -28.56 -37.15 18.73
C SER A 96 -27.69 -36.43 19.76
N PHE A 97 -26.81 -35.53 19.33
CA PHE A 97 -26.01 -34.71 20.24
C PHE A 97 -26.89 -33.77 21.09
N ILE A 98 -27.86 -33.08 20.48
CA ILE A 98 -28.79 -32.20 21.20
C ILE A 98 -29.60 -33.00 22.24
N ILE A 99 -30.11 -34.18 21.87
CA ILE A 99 -30.84 -35.05 22.81
C ILE A 99 -29.94 -35.48 23.98
N ARG A 100 -28.66 -35.73 23.72
CA ARG A 100 -27.69 -36.12 24.76
C ARG A 100 -27.33 -34.97 25.70
N VAL A 101 -27.18 -33.76 25.18
CA VAL A 101 -26.84 -32.57 25.98
C VAL A 101 -28.05 -32.03 26.73
N PHE A 102 -29.21 -32.02 26.08
CA PHE A 102 -30.48 -31.51 26.60
C PHE A 102 -31.53 -32.63 26.60
N PRO A 103 -31.48 -33.59 27.54
CA PRO A 103 -32.42 -34.72 27.56
C PRO A 103 -33.88 -34.27 27.77
N SER A 104 -34.11 -33.08 28.34
CA SER A 104 -35.44 -32.51 28.55
C SER A 104 -36.16 -32.09 27.27
N VAL A 105 -35.45 -31.92 26.14
CA VAL A 105 -36.07 -31.52 24.87
C VAL A 105 -36.50 -32.71 24.00
N ALA A 106 -36.18 -33.93 24.42
CA ALA A 106 -36.53 -35.15 23.72
C ALA A 106 -37.73 -35.82 24.41
N HIS A 107 -38.67 -36.31 23.61
CA HIS A 107 -39.75 -37.16 24.11
C HIS A 107 -39.77 -38.43 23.27
N SER A 108 -39.71 -39.59 23.94
CA SER A 108 -39.72 -40.91 23.29
C SER A 108 -38.61 -41.14 22.25
N GLY A 109 -37.47 -40.45 22.37
CA GLY A 109 -36.33 -40.59 21.45
C GLY A 109 -36.37 -39.69 20.22
N GLU A 110 -37.46 -38.93 20.02
CA GLU A 110 -37.58 -37.92 18.96
C GLU A 110 -37.46 -36.50 19.51
N LEU A 111 -37.05 -35.58 18.63
CA LEU A 111 -36.91 -34.18 18.99
C LEU A 111 -38.31 -33.55 19.07
N THR A 112 -38.70 -33.08 20.25
CA THR A 112 -39.96 -32.35 20.39
C THR A 112 -39.88 -30.99 19.69
N THR A 113 -41.01 -30.30 19.52
CA THR A 113 -41.04 -28.92 19.00
C THR A 113 -40.09 -28.01 19.77
N LEU A 114 -39.96 -28.17 21.09
CA LEU A 114 -39.01 -27.43 21.91
C LEU A 114 -37.56 -27.71 21.49
N GLY A 115 -37.22 -28.97 21.22
CA GLY A 115 -35.89 -29.33 20.75
C GLY A 115 -35.58 -28.79 19.35
N VAL A 116 -36.59 -28.68 18.48
CA VAL A 116 -36.44 -28.00 17.19
C VAL A 116 -36.16 -26.50 17.38
N VAL A 117 -36.86 -25.84 18.30
CA VAL A 117 -36.59 -24.42 18.63
C VAL A 117 -35.18 -24.24 19.18
N VAL A 118 -34.74 -25.10 20.10
CA VAL A 118 -33.36 -25.08 20.64
C VAL A 118 -32.35 -25.28 19.52
N LYS A 119 -32.58 -26.25 18.62
CA LYS A 119 -31.75 -26.49 17.43
C LYS A 119 -31.66 -25.24 16.54
N SER A 120 -32.76 -24.53 16.32
CA SER A 120 -32.79 -23.27 15.55
C SER A 120 -31.99 -22.16 16.21
N ILE A 121 -32.08 -22.01 17.53
CA ILE A 121 -31.28 -21.03 18.29
C ILE A 121 -29.79 -21.37 18.18
N MET A 122 -29.43 -22.64 18.36
CA MET A 122 -28.04 -23.08 18.20
C MET A 122 -27.50 -22.85 16.79
N PHE A 123 -28.32 -23.06 15.76
CA PHE A 123 -27.96 -22.75 14.38
C PHE A 123 -27.67 -21.25 14.20
N GLY A 124 -28.54 -20.37 14.71
CA GLY A 124 -28.34 -18.93 14.64
C GLY A 124 -27.07 -18.47 15.37
N LEU A 125 -26.80 -19.04 16.55
CA LEU A 125 -25.56 -18.79 17.30
C LEU A 125 -24.33 -19.27 16.53
N ALA A 126 -24.36 -20.48 15.95
CA ALA A 126 -23.27 -21.01 15.17
C ALA A 126 -23.00 -20.18 13.90
N TYR A 127 -24.04 -19.65 13.26
CA TYR A 127 -23.91 -18.71 12.15
C TYR A 127 -23.24 -17.41 12.60
N HIS A 128 -23.68 -16.83 13.72
CA HIS A 128 -23.10 -15.61 14.25
C HIS A 128 -21.61 -15.80 14.61
N VAL A 129 -21.25 -16.91 15.24
CA VAL A 129 -19.85 -17.24 15.55
C VAL A 129 -19.03 -17.43 14.27
N SER A 130 -19.59 -18.11 13.26
CA SER A 130 -18.92 -18.28 11.96
C SER A 130 -18.66 -16.93 11.28
N MET A 131 -19.63 -16.03 11.32
CA MET A 131 -19.49 -14.67 10.78
C MET A 131 -18.43 -13.87 11.54
N PHE A 132 -18.50 -13.88 12.88
CA PHE A 132 -17.52 -13.21 13.72
C PHE A 132 -16.10 -13.74 13.46
N MET A 133 -15.94 -15.05 13.30
CA MET A 133 -14.68 -15.68 12.95
C MET A 133 -14.16 -15.21 11.58
N MET A 134 -15.03 -15.15 10.55
CA MET A 134 -14.65 -14.64 9.23
C MET A 134 -14.18 -13.18 9.28
N ASP A 135 -14.91 -12.32 9.99
CA ASP A 135 -14.56 -10.91 10.10
C ASP A 135 -13.25 -10.70 10.86
N TYR A 136 -13.01 -11.48 11.92
CA TYR A 136 -11.77 -11.46 12.69
C TYR A 136 -10.56 -11.88 11.84
N LEU A 137 -10.73 -12.88 10.97
CA LEU A 137 -9.66 -13.34 10.08
C LEU A 137 -9.35 -12.37 8.93
N ASN A 138 -10.30 -11.49 8.58
CA ASN A 138 -10.17 -10.54 7.48
C ASN A 138 -9.68 -9.16 7.94
N GLN A 139 -9.31 -9.02 9.23
CA GLN A 139 -8.70 -7.82 9.78
C GLN A 139 -7.20 -7.80 9.41
N PRO A 140 -6.64 -6.65 8.94
CA PRO A 140 -5.23 -6.55 8.58
C PRO A 140 -4.28 -6.68 9.77
#